data_AF-A0A5C8JGD2-F1
#
_entry.id   AF-A0A5C8JGD2-F1
#
_cell.length_a   1.000
_cell.length_b   1.000
_cell.length_c   1.000
_cell.angle_alpha   90.00
_cell.angle_beta   90.00
_cell.angle_gamma   90.00
#
_symmetry.space_group_name_H-M   'P 1'
#
loop_
_entity.id
_entity.type
_entity.pdbx_description
1 polymer ?
#
loop_
_entity_poly.entity_id
_entity_poly.type
_entity_poly.pdbx_seq_one_letter_code
_entity_poly.pdbx_strand_id
1 'polypeptide(L)'
;MFQFLRNSHRCTYRPSVRLLLLLFLFSSFSGACSTNSAEQEIDFKDNIADTRPDTLKTRKSATKAPVQIDFLGNPFLADYDQSRKLDAYFARINSDFTVEAEPIPNIHKTQITDTIYIIRFGSSMIELYAPTQTGDLLLQVADIQGNGISLRNNMKVGMSQPELMNKLKNFDVRILQTNAEIVATSISTDGAPAAIRFLLKNGKVSRIRYEGYVD
;
A
#
# COMPACT_ATOMS: atom_id res chain seq x y z
N MET A 1 -0.14 71.31 -1.65
CA MET A 1 0.47 71.32 -0.31
C MET A 1 0.18 69.97 0.33
N PHE A 2 1.25 69.20 0.57
CA PHE A 2 1.39 67.90 1.25
C PHE A 2 0.65 66.65 0.74
N GLN A 3 1.44 65.83 0.04
CA GLN A 3 1.32 64.37 -0.06
C GLN A 3 1.63 63.72 1.30
N PHE A 4 0.90 62.66 1.65
CA PHE A 4 1.38 61.67 2.61
C PHE A 4 1.27 60.27 2.00
N LEU A 5 2.44 59.78 1.59
CA LEU A 5 2.73 58.37 1.32
C LEU A 5 2.66 57.59 2.64
N ARG A 6 1.98 56.44 2.65
CA ARG A 6 2.17 55.44 3.71
C ARG A 6 2.43 54.08 3.09
N ASN A 7 3.73 53.79 2.98
CA ASN A 7 4.30 52.47 2.74
C ASN A 7 3.95 51.55 3.92
N SER A 8 3.40 50.37 3.63
CA SER A 8 3.38 49.24 4.54
C SER A 8 4.19 48.12 3.89
N HIS A 9 5.32 47.81 4.52
CA HIS A 9 6.34 46.90 4.04
C HIS A 9 5.82 45.46 3.98
N ARG A 10 5.81 44.88 2.78
CA ARG A 10 5.71 43.43 2.58
C ARG A 10 7.04 42.80 2.97
N CYS A 11 7.10 42.21 4.18
CA CYS A 11 8.27 41.46 4.62
C CYS A 11 8.24 40.07 3.99
N THR A 12 8.85 39.92 2.82
CA THR A 12 9.05 38.63 2.17
C THR A 12 10.22 37.91 2.84
N TYR A 13 9.91 36.95 3.71
CA TYR A 13 10.88 36.05 4.34
C TYR A 13 11.58 35.21 3.27
N ARG A 14 12.89 35.46 3.07
CA ARG A 14 13.73 34.69 2.13
C ARG A 14 14.13 33.34 2.77
N PRO A 15 13.98 32.21 2.06
CA PRO A 15 14.26 30.87 2.58
C PRO A 15 15.76 30.57 2.77
N SER A 16 16.66 31.48 2.39
CA SER A 16 18.12 31.30 2.47
C SER A 16 18.67 31.30 3.89
N VAL A 17 17.96 31.86 4.87
CA VAL A 17 18.44 31.96 6.27
C VAL A 17 18.19 30.66 7.05
N ARG A 18 17.13 29.90 6.70
CA ARG A 18 16.83 28.60 7.33
C ARG A 18 17.84 27.51 6.96
N LEU A 19 18.40 27.56 5.76
CA LEU A 19 19.38 26.59 5.29
C LEU A 19 20.73 26.73 6.01
N LEU A 20 21.12 27.97 6.33
CA LEU A 20 22.39 28.28 6.99
C LEU A 20 22.39 27.87 8.48
N LEU A 21 21.22 27.91 9.12
CA LEU A 21 21.02 27.46 10.51
C LEU A 21 21.03 25.93 10.65
N LEU A 22 20.53 25.20 9.64
CA LEU A 22 20.57 23.73 9.62
C LEU A 22 21.98 23.18 9.37
N LEU A 23 22.80 23.86 8.56
CA LEU A 23 24.18 23.45 8.28
C LEU A 23 25.12 23.56 9.51
N PHE A 24 24.82 24.44 10.47
CA PHE A 24 25.60 24.56 11.71
C PHE A 24 25.33 23.46 12.75
N LEU A 25 24.24 22.68 12.61
CA LEU A 25 23.87 21.64 13.57
C LEU A 25 24.47 20.25 13.25
N PHE A 26 25.08 20.07 12.08
CA PHE A 26 25.65 18.78 11.65
C PHE A 26 27.18 18.65 11.84
N SER A 27 27.88 19.68 12.32
CA SER A 27 29.34 19.64 12.47
C SER A 27 29.85 19.18 13.85
N SER A 28 29.01 18.52 14.66
CA SER A 28 29.33 18.21 16.07
C SER A 28 29.43 16.72 16.40
N PHE A 29 29.81 15.85 15.46
CA PHE A 29 30.21 14.48 15.80
C PHE A 29 31.38 14.01 14.93
N SER A 30 32.59 14.31 15.38
CA SER A 30 33.79 13.54 15.04
C SER A 30 34.84 13.69 16.14
N GLY A 31 35.27 12.57 16.70
CA GLY A 31 36.59 12.42 17.30
C GLY A 31 36.62 12.17 18.81
N ALA A 32 36.75 10.89 19.20
CA ALA A 32 37.66 10.50 20.29
C ALA A 32 37.98 9.00 20.17
N CYS A 33 39.06 8.68 19.46
CA CYS A 33 39.85 7.47 19.72
C CYS A 33 40.61 7.67 21.03
N SER A 34 40.59 6.69 21.93
CA SER A 34 41.72 6.46 22.83
C SER A 34 41.92 4.97 23.04
N THR A 35 43.08 4.52 22.60
CA THR A 35 43.74 3.25 22.91
C THR A 35 44.04 3.13 24.40
N ASN A 36 43.88 1.95 24.99
CA ASN A 36 44.75 1.46 26.05
C ASN A 36 44.78 -0.07 26.05
N SER A 37 45.99 -0.59 25.89
CA SER A 37 46.39 -2.00 25.92
C SER A 37 46.33 -2.57 27.34
N ALA A 38 46.01 -3.85 27.48
CA ALA A 38 46.72 -4.78 28.36
C ALA A 38 46.23 -6.21 28.12
N GLU A 39 47.20 -7.08 27.88
CA GLU A 39 47.11 -8.53 27.66
C GLU A 39 46.65 -9.28 28.92
N GLN A 40 45.93 -10.39 28.72
CA GLN A 40 46.14 -11.62 29.51
C GLN A 40 45.64 -12.83 28.73
N GLU A 41 46.59 -13.58 28.16
CA GLU A 41 46.45 -15.00 27.87
C GLU A 41 46.40 -15.78 29.20
N ILE A 42 45.64 -16.89 29.23
CA ILE A 42 46.14 -18.27 29.45
C ILE A 42 45.01 -19.22 29.91
N ASP A 43 44.90 -20.32 29.15
CA ASP A 43 44.47 -21.70 29.41
C ASP A 43 43.19 -22.11 30.15
N PHE A 44 42.39 -22.86 29.39
CA PHE A 44 42.02 -24.27 29.57
C PHE A 44 42.06 -24.88 30.98
N LYS A 45 40.90 -25.41 31.40
CA LYS A 45 40.85 -26.74 32.02
C LYS A 45 39.55 -27.47 31.68
N ASP A 46 39.73 -28.61 31.00
CA ASP A 46 38.78 -29.71 30.85
C ASP A 46 38.16 -30.14 32.19
N ASN A 47 36.90 -30.57 32.13
CA ASN A 47 36.46 -31.79 32.81
C ASN A 47 35.29 -32.43 32.05
N ILE A 48 35.62 -33.55 31.42
CA ILE A 48 34.73 -34.54 30.82
C ILE A 48 34.13 -35.40 31.94
N ALA A 49 32.81 -35.58 31.95
CA ALA A 49 32.17 -36.88 32.23
C ALA A 49 30.66 -36.83 31.95
N ASP A 50 30.25 -37.58 30.92
CA ASP A 50 29.01 -38.35 30.73
C ASP A 50 27.68 -37.83 31.31
N THR A 51 26.66 -37.73 30.45
CA THR A 51 25.57 -38.74 30.36
C THR A 51 24.40 -38.23 29.48
N ARG A 52 23.98 -39.08 28.53
CA ARG A 52 22.68 -39.15 27.80
C ARG A 52 22.44 -38.27 26.55
N PRO A 53 22.05 -38.88 25.41
CA PRO A 53 21.50 -38.15 24.27
C PRO A 53 20.02 -37.87 24.53
N ASP A 54 19.70 -36.65 24.94
CA ASP A 54 18.32 -36.18 25.00
C ASP A 54 17.90 -35.76 23.58
N THR A 55 17.13 -36.61 22.91
CA THR A 55 16.52 -36.32 21.60
C THR A 55 15.34 -35.37 21.80
N LEU A 56 15.64 -34.13 22.21
CA LEU A 56 14.69 -33.03 22.19
C LEU A 56 14.50 -32.57 20.75
N LYS A 57 13.49 -33.20 20.15
CA LYS A 57 12.69 -32.75 19.01
C LYS A 57 12.94 -31.27 18.68
N THR A 58 13.71 -31.03 17.62
CA THR A 58 13.71 -29.76 16.90
C THR A 58 12.28 -29.49 16.46
N ARG A 59 11.54 -28.70 17.24
CA ARG A 59 10.25 -28.14 16.85
C ARG A 59 10.58 -27.20 15.69
N LYS A 60 10.53 -27.73 14.46
CA LYS A 60 10.47 -26.93 13.25
C LYS A 60 9.39 -25.89 13.53
N SER A 61 9.81 -24.63 13.68
CA SER A 61 8.94 -23.48 13.63
C SER A 61 7.97 -23.73 12.48
N ALA A 62 6.68 -23.86 12.79
CA ALA A 62 5.66 -24.04 11.78
C ALA A 62 5.88 -22.91 10.77
N THR A 63 6.37 -23.28 9.59
CA THR A 63 6.47 -22.37 8.46
C THR A 63 5.06 -21.85 8.30
N LYS A 64 4.84 -20.58 8.65
CA LYS A 64 3.56 -19.89 8.53
C LYS A 64 3.03 -20.27 7.15
N ALA A 65 1.93 -21.01 7.10
CA ALA A 65 1.33 -21.41 5.85
C ALA A 65 1.24 -20.16 4.98
N PRO A 66 1.62 -20.22 3.69
CA PRO A 66 1.52 -19.05 2.83
C PRO A 66 0.08 -18.56 2.92
N VAL A 67 -0.10 -17.34 3.42
CA VAL A 67 -1.40 -16.70 3.46
C VAL A 67 -1.90 -16.74 2.02
N GLN A 68 -2.96 -17.51 1.74
CA GLN A 68 -3.62 -17.44 0.45
C GLN A 68 -4.25 -16.05 0.38
N ILE A 69 -3.60 -15.14 -0.33
CA ILE A 69 -4.07 -13.76 -0.47
C ILE A 69 -5.08 -13.75 -1.61
N ASP A 70 -6.36 -13.64 -1.25
CA ASP A 70 -7.44 -13.42 -2.21
C ASP A 70 -7.16 -12.17 -3.05
N PHE A 71 -7.06 -12.37 -4.37
CA PHE A 71 -6.82 -11.28 -5.32
C PHE A 71 -8.00 -10.32 -5.39
N LEU A 72 -9.21 -10.80 -5.13
CA LEU A 72 -10.44 -10.02 -5.28
C LEU A 72 -10.87 -9.35 -3.98
N GLY A 73 -10.27 -9.67 -2.85
CA GLY A 73 -10.35 -8.85 -1.64
C GLY A 73 -9.66 -7.50 -1.81
N ASN A 74 -8.45 -7.48 -2.38
CA ASN A 74 -7.77 -6.25 -2.79
C ASN A 74 -6.83 -6.51 -3.99
N PRO A 75 -7.17 -6.03 -5.20
CA PRO A 75 -6.38 -6.31 -6.39
C PRO A 75 -5.18 -5.38 -6.54
N PHE A 76 -5.01 -4.36 -5.68
CA PHE A 76 -3.88 -3.44 -5.69
C PHE A 76 -2.79 -3.84 -4.69
N LEU A 77 -3.19 -4.22 -3.48
CA LEU A 77 -2.31 -4.46 -2.34
C LEU A 77 -2.48 -5.90 -1.86
N ALA A 78 -1.37 -6.64 -1.80
CA ALA A 78 -1.38 -8.03 -1.37
C ALA A 78 -1.33 -8.16 0.16
N ASP A 79 -0.66 -7.21 0.81
CA ASP A 79 -0.48 -7.20 2.25
C ASP A 79 -1.69 -6.54 2.93
N TYR A 80 -2.29 -7.26 3.88
CA TYR A 80 -3.48 -6.81 4.59
C TYR A 80 -3.20 -5.53 5.39
N ASP A 81 -2.07 -5.44 6.08
CA ASP A 81 -1.71 -4.26 6.88
C ASP A 81 -1.44 -3.03 6.00
N GLN A 82 -0.90 -3.22 4.80
CA GLN A 82 -0.78 -2.14 3.80
C GLN A 82 -2.14 -1.71 3.26
N SER A 83 -3.05 -2.66 3.02
CA SER A 83 -4.39 -2.34 2.49
C SER A 83 -5.21 -1.43 3.40
N ARG A 84 -4.89 -1.40 4.70
CA ARG A 84 -5.53 -0.53 5.69
C ARG A 84 -5.02 0.91 5.70
N LYS A 85 -4.05 1.27 4.84
CA LYS A 85 -3.41 2.59 4.86
C LYS A 85 -3.54 3.28 3.51
N LEU A 86 -3.98 4.54 3.53
CA LEU A 86 -4.16 5.35 2.32
C LEU A 86 -2.83 5.57 1.57
N ASP A 87 -1.72 5.75 2.29
CA ASP A 87 -0.39 5.97 1.72
C ASP A 87 0.07 4.80 0.84
N ALA A 88 -0.33 3.58 1.16
CA ALA A 88 -0.04 2.40 0.35
C ALA A 88 -0.71 2.47 -1.03
N TYR A 89 -1.90 3.07 -1.15
CA TYR A 89 -2.55 3.32 -2.44
C TYR A 89 -1.84 4.45 -3.21
N PHE A 90 -1.43 5.51 -2.52
CA PHE A 90 -0.69 6.62 -3.14
C PHE A 90 0.62 6.13 -3.76
N ALA A 91 1.33 5.23 -3.08
CA ALA A 91 2.57 4.64 -3.57
C ALA A 91 2.39 3.81 -4.86
N ARG A 92 1.15 3.44 -5.24
CA ARG A 92 0.84 2.73 -6.49
C ARG A 92 0.51 3.66 -7.65
N ILE A 93 0.17 4.90 -7.37
CA ILE A 93 -0.23 5.89 -8.36
C ILE A 93 1.04 6.64 -8.81
N ASN A 94 1.34 6.61 -10.11
CA ASN A 94 2.53 7.21 -10.70
C ASN A 94 2.24 8.53 -11.44
N SER A 95 1.08 9.13 -11.16
CA SER A 95 0.62 10.39 -11.73
C SER A 95 0.17 11.32 -10.61
N ASP A 96 -0.03 12.60 -10.94
CA ASP A 96 -0.68 13.52 -10.02
C ASP A 96 -2.08 12.99 -9.63
N PHE A 97 -2.44 13.17 -8.37
CA PHE A 97 -3.71 12.71 -7.82
C PHE A 97 -4.27 13.69 -6.79
N THR A 98 -5.57 13.55 -6.54
CA THR A 98 -6.30 14.27 -5.49
C THR A 98 -6.99 13.26 -4.59
N VAL A 99 -7.24 13.66 -3.34
CA VAL A 99 -7.93 12.83 -2.34
C VAL A 99 -9.03 13.66 -1.71
N GLU A 100 -10.25 13.16 -1.81
CA GLU A 100 -11.44 13.70 -1.16
C GLU A 100 -11.80 12.78 0.00
N ALA A 101 -12.30 13.34 1.10
CA ALA A 101 -12.79 12.60 2.26
C ALA A 101 -14.23 13.05 2.53
N GLU A 102 -15.17 12.15 2.31
CA GLU A 102 -16.60 12.41 2.43
C GLU A 102 -17.15 11.72 3.69
N PRO A 103 -17.63 12.48 4.69
CA PRO A 103 -18.28 11.89 5.85
C PRO A 103 -19.65 11.34 5.45
N ILE A 104 -19.93 10.09 5.82
CA ILE A 104 -21.21 9.43 5.55
C ILE A 104 -21.78 8.80 6.83
N PRO A 105 -23.12 8.79 7.02
CA PRO A 105 -23.70 8.05 8.13
C PRO A 105 -23.51 6.55 7.92
N ASN A 106 -23.15 5.83 8.99
CA ASN A 106 -23.05 4.38 8.95
C ASN A 106 -24.42 3.75 8.65
N ILE A 107 -24.43 2.76 7.76
CA ILE A 107 -25.66 2.12 7.26
C ILE A 107 -26.45 1.37 8.35
N HIS A 108 -25.76 0.82 9.36
CA HIS A 108 -26.35 0.05 10.45
C HIS A 108 -26.63 0.91 11.69
N LYS A 109 -25.87 1.99 11.88
CA LYS A 109 -25.92 2.86 13.07
C LYS A 109 -25.75 4.32 12.67
N THR A 110 -26.85 4.99 12.33
CA THR A 110 -26.87 6.38 11.82
C THR A 110 -26.22 7.44 12.72
N GLN A 111 -26.00 7.14 14.01
CA GLN A 111 -25.28 8.00 14.96
C GLN A 111 -23.75 7.97 14.78
N ILE A 112 -23.24 7.01 14.01
CA ILE A 112 -21.82 6.89 13.67
C ILE A 112 -21.62 7.49 12.29
N THR A 113 -20.60 8.31 12.16
CA THR A 113 -20.14 8.86 10.88
C THR A 113 -18.90 8.10 10.47
N ASP A 114 -18.96 7.44 9.32
CA ASP A 114 -17.83 6.83 8.63
C ASP A 114 -17.29 7.79 7.57
N THR A 115 -16.24 7.39 6.86
CA THR A 115 -15.63 8.22 5.80
C THR A 115 -15.48 7.41 4.52
N ILE A 116 -15.86 7.99 3.38
CA ILE A 116 -15.45 7.52 2.06
C ILE A 116 -14.25 8.37 1.62
N TYR A 117 -13.14 7.73 1.30
CA TYR A 117 -12.02 8.36 0.62
C TYR A 117 -12.11 8.13 -0.88
N ILE A 118 -12.07 9.20 -1.65
CA ILE A 118 -12.06 9.15 -3.12
C ILE A 118 -10.72 9.65 -3.62
N ILE A 119 -9.96 8.77 -4.26
CA ILE A 119 -8.67 9.09 -4.88
C ILE A 119 -8.89 9.23 -6.38
N ARG A 120 -8.67 10.43 -6.93
CA ARG A 120 -8.81 10.70 -8.37
C ARG A 120 -7.46 10.98 -9.01
N PHE A 121 -7.20 10.36 -10.16
CA PHE A 121 -5.96 10.54 -10.92
C PHE A 121 -6.22 10.37 -12.41
N GLY A 122 -5.90 11.40 -13.20
CA GLY A 122 -6.30 11.46 -14.61
C GLY A 122 -7.82 11.24 -14.77
N SER A 123 -8.20 10.24 -15.58
CA SER A 123 -9.59 9.80 -15.78
C SER A 123 -9.98 8.59 -14.91
N SER A 124 -9.21 8.28 -13.86
CA SER A 124 -9.38 7.12 -13.00
C SER A 124 -9.76 7.51 -11.57
N MET A 125 -10.39 6.59 -10.86
CA MET A 125 -10.87 6.78 -9.49
C MET A 125 -10.74 5.50 -8.65
N ILE A 126 -10.47 5.66 -7.36
CA ILE A 126 -10.56 4.61 -6.35
C ILE A 126 -11.41 5.15 -5.19
N GLU A 127 -12.35 4.34 -4.72
CA GLU A 127 -13.23 4.64 -3.58
C GLU A 127 -12.97 3.63 -2.46
N LEU A 128 -12.68 4.16 -1.28
CA LEU A 128 -12.33 3.38 -0.09
C LEU A 128 -13.26 3.78 1.05
N TYR A 129 -13.95 2.82 1.65
CA TYR A 129 -14.75 3.04 2.83
C TYR A 129 -13.95 2.77 4.10
N ALA A 130 -13.96 3.74 5.00
CA ALA A 130 -13.28 3.71 6.27
C ALA A 130 -14.31 3.77 7.41
N PRO A 131 -14.74 2.60 7.92
CA PRO A 131 -15.62 2.55 9.08
C PRO A 131 -14.88 3.05 10.33
N THR A 132 -15.50 3.99 11.03
CA THR A 132 -14.87 4.67 12.18
C THR A 132 -14.63 3.72 13.35
N GLN A 133 -15.44 2.65 13.47
CA GLN A 133 -15.35 1.73 14.61
C GLN A 133 -14.21 0.72 14.53
N THR A 134 -13.88 0.24 13.32
CA THR A 134 -12.88 -0.83 13.14
C THR A 134 -11.52 -0.30 12.70
N GLY A 135 -11.49 0.91 12.13
CA GLY A 135 -10.29 1.49 11.53
C GLY A 135 -9.77 0.70 10.34
N ASP A 136 -10.64 -0.07 9.68
CA ASP A 136 -10.33 -0.71 8.41
C ASP A 136 -10.38 0.29 7.27
N LEU A 137 -9.81 -0.07 6.13
CA LEU A 137 -9.92 0.67 4.87
C LEU A 137 -10.31 -0.34 3.79
N LEU A 138 -11.57 -0.28 3.37
CA LEU A 138 -12.20 -1.29 2.55
C LEU A 138 -12.35 -0.74 1.13
N LEU A 139 -11.82 -1.47 0.15
CA LEU A 139 -11.96 -1.09 -1.25
C LEU A 139 -13.39 -1.36 -1.73
N GLN A 140 -14.13 -0.28 -2.03
CA GLN A 140 -15.49 -0.37 -2.55
C GLN A 140 -15.48 -0.42 -4.07
N VAL A 141 -14.86 0.58 -4.70
CA VAL A 141 -14.89 0.73 -6.15
C VAL A 141 -13.50 1.12 -6.64
N ALA A 142 -13.11 0.59 -7.79
CA ALA A 142 -12.05 1.20 -8.58
C ALA A 142 -12.44 1.25 -10.05
N ASP A 143 -12.22 2.40 -10.67
CA ASP A 143 -12.46 2.61 -12.07
C ASP A 143 -11.20 3.18 -12.73
N ILE A 144 -10.42 2.31 -13.36
CA ILE A 144 -9.11 2.64 -13.91
C ILE A 144 -9.19 2.74 -15.43
N GLN A 145 -9.02 3.94 -15.95
CA GLN A 145 -9.08 4.24 -17.39
C GLN A 145 -7.70 4.62 -17.96
N GLY A 146 -6.75 4.97 -17.09
CA GLY A 146 -5.38 5.31 -17.45
C GLY A 146 -4.36 4.26 -17.01
N ASN A 147 -3.13 4.39 -17.49
CA ASN A 147 -1.98 3.58 -17.04
C ASN A 147 -1.29 4.15 -15.78
N GLY A 148 -1.96 5.08 -15.09
CA GLY A 148 -1.48 5.79 -13.91
C GLY A 148 -1.32 4.93 -12.64
N ILE A 149 -1.82 3.69 -12.69
CA ILE A 149 -1.76 2.73 -11.61
C ILE A 149 -1.63 1.32 -12.17
N SER A 150 -1.04 0.42 -11.40
CA SER A 150 -1.00 -1.01 -11.71
C SER A 150 -1.52 -1.84 -10.54
N LEU A 151 -2.33 -2.84 -10.87
CA LEU A 151 -2.80 -3.87 -9.96
C LEU A 151 -1.65 -4.84 -9.63
N ARG A 152 -1.91 -5.81 -8.76
CA ARG A 152 -1.00 -6.93 -8.46
C ARG A 152 -0.53 -7.62 -9.74
N ASN A 153 0.67 -8.17 -9.70
CA ASN A 153 1.35 -8.76 -10.86
C ASN A 153 1.47 -7.80 -12.06
N ASN A 154 1.47 -6.48 -11.82
CA ASN A 154 1.61 -5.43 -12.84
C ASN A 154 0.50 -5.49 -13.91
N MET A 155 -0.70 -5.97 -13.57
CA MET A 155 -1.86 -5.85 -14.44
C MET A 155 -2.28 -4.39 -14.53
N LYS A 156 -2.53 -3.88 -15.75
CA LYS A 156 -2.77 -2.45 -15.97
C LYS A 156 -3.48 -2.20 -17.29
N VAL A 157 -4.05 -1.00 -17.43
CA VAL A 157 -4.58 -0.50 -18.71
C VAL A 157 -3.47 -0.48 -19.77
N GLY A 158 -3.80 -0.88 -20.99
CA GLY A 158 -2.90 -1.01 -22.13
C GLY A 158 -2.27 -2.39 -22.29
N MET A 159 -2.41 -3.29 -21.30
CA MET A 159 -1.95 -4.67 -21.37
C MET A 159 -2.67 -5.45 -22.49
N SER A 160 -1.96 -6.36 -23.16
CA SER A 160 -2.60 -7.22 -24.17
C SER A 160 -3.50 -8.27 -23.52
N GLN A 161 -4.56 -8.67 -24.22
CA GLN A 161 -5.46 -9.72 -23.76
C GLN A 161 -4.74 -11.05 -23.44
N PRO A 162 -3.81 -11.57 -24.27
CA PRO A 162 -3.07 -12.79 -23.94
C PRO A 162 -2.21 -12.65 -22.67
N GLU A 163 -1.57 -11.49 -22.49
CA GLU A 163 -0.76 -11.22 -21.30
C GLU A 163 -1.61 -11.16 -20.03
N LEU A 164 -2.77 -10.49 -20.09
CA LEU A 164 -3.73 -10.43 -18.99
C LEU A 164 -4.20 -11.84 -18.61
N MET A 165 -4.62 -12.64 -19.59
CA MET A 165 -5.09 -14.02 -19.35
C MET A 165 -4.01 -14.89 -18.71
N ASN A 166 -2.75 -14.73 -19.13
CA ASN A 166 -1.63 -15.45 -18.51
C ASN A 166 -1.44 -15.05 -17.04
N LYS A 167 -1.60 -13.77 -16.70
CA LYS A 167 -1.50 -13.29 -15.31
C LYS A 167 -2.67 -13.76 -14.46
N LEU A 168 -3.90 -13.76 -14.99
CA LEU A 168 -5.10 -14.18 -14.27
C LEU A 168 -5.08 -15.68 -13.91
N LYS A 169 -4.46 -16.52 -14.73
CA LYS A 169 -4.28 -17.96 -14.45
C LYS A 169 -3.46 -18.25 -13.18
N ASN A 170 -2.71 -17.28 -12.68
CA ASN A 170 -1.94 -17.43 -11.44
C ASN A 170 -2.78 -17.18 -10.17
N PHE A 171 -4.07 -16.87 -10.33
CA PHE A 171 -4.99 -16.63 -9.23
C PHE A 171 -6.13 -17.63 -9.26
N ASP A 172 -6.65 -17.94 -8.08
CA ASP A 172 -7.80 -18.83 -7.92
C ASP A 172 -9.11 -18.05 -8.20
N VAL A 173 -9.35 -17.76 -9.47
CA VAL A 173 -10.49 -16.97 -9.94
C VAL A 173 -11.21 -17.68 -11.08
N ARG A 174 -12.53 -17.56 -11.11
CA ARG A 174 -13.33 -17.96 -12.26
C ARG A 174 -13.25 -16.86 -13.30
N ILE A 175 -12.93 -17.23 -14.53
CA ILE A 175 -12.79 -16.29 -15.65
C ILE A 175 -13.94 -16.49 -16.64
N LEU A 176 -14.66 -15.40 -16.93
CA LEU A 176 -15.61 -15.30 -18.03
C LEU A 176 -15.00 -14.36 -19.07
N GLN A 177 -14.98 -14.77 -20.34
CA GLN A 177 -14.35 -14.02 -21.43
C GLN A 177 -15.33 -13.82 -22.58
N THR A 178 -15.42 -12.59 -23.06
CA THR A 178 -16.09 -12.21 -24.30
C THR A 178 -15.11 -11.45 -25.22
N ASN A 179 -15.58 -11.00 -26.38
CA ASN A 179 -14.77 -10.15 -27.27
C ASN A 179 -14.52 -8.75 -26.69
N ALA A 180 -15.38 -8.29 -25.77
CA ALA A 180 -15.36 -6.93 -25.24
C ALA A 180 -14.84 -6.86 -23.80
N GLU A 181 -14.85 -7.95 -23.04
CA GLU A 181 -14.45 -7.94 -21.64
C GLU A 181 -13.92 -9.30 -21.17
N ILE A 182 -13.07 -9.26 -20.14
CA ILE A 182 -12.69 -10.38 -19.30
C ILE A 182 -13.14 -10.06 -17.88
N VAL A 183 -13.93 -10.95 -17.27
CA VAL A 183 -14.42 -10.82 -15.89
C VAL A 183 -13.78 -11.92 -15.05
N ALA A 184 -13.10 -11.53 -13.98
CA ALA A 184 -12.60 -12.45 -12.97
C ALA A 184 -13.43 -12.30 -11.69
N THR A 185 -13.96 -13.42 -11.20
CA THR A 185 -14.80 -13.49 -10.00
C THR A 185 -14.23 -14.48 -9.00
N SER A 186 -14.46 -14.27 -7.71
CA SER A 186 -13.93 -15.16 -6.68
C SER A 186 -14.59 -16.54 -6.78
N ILE A 187 -13.80 -17.58 -6.50
CA ILE A 187 -14.28 -18.97 -6.40
C ILE A 187 -14.72 -19.26 -4.96
N SER A 188 -14.27 -18.48 -3.97
CA SER A 188 -14.59 -18.69 -2.56
C SER A 188 -16.09 -18.47 -2.31
N THR A 189 -16.75 -19.48 -1.76
CA THR A 189 -18.15 -19.42 -1.30
C THR A 189 -18.33 -18.62 0.00
N ASP A 190 -17.23 -18.34 0.69
CA ASP A 190 -17.22 -17.71 2.01
C ASP A 190 -16.92 -16.21 1.87
N GLY A 191 -17.89 -15.47 1.31
CA GLY A 191 -17.78 -14.04 1.14
C GLY A 191 -18.76 -13.52 0.10
N ALA A 192 -19.03 -12.22 0.16
CA ALA A 192 -19.81 -11.58 -0.89
C ALA A 192 -18.97 -11.54 -2.19
N PRO A 193 -19.60 -11.74 -3.36
CA PRO A 193 -18.89 -11.89 -4.61
C PRO A 193 -18.22 -10.57 -5.02
N ALA A 194 -16.89 -10.53 -4.97
CA ALA A 194 -16.11 -9.48 -5.61
C ALA A 194 -15.85 -9.84 -7.07
N ALA A 195 -15.91 -8.83 -7.94
CA ALA A 195 -15.64 -8.98 -9.37
C ALA A 195 -14.71 -7.88 -9.86
N ILE A 196 -13.76 -8.28 -10.71
CA ILE A 196 -12.95 -7.34 -11.49
C ILE A 196 -13.20 -7.58 -12.98
N ARG A 197 -13.48 -6.49 -13.70
CA ARG A 197 -13.79 -6.47 -15.12
C ARG A 197 -12.68 -5.74 -15.85
N PHE A 198 -12.10 -6.38 -16.86
CA PHE A 198 -11.15 -5.80 -17.78
C PHE A 198 -11.84 -5.61 -19.13
N LEU A 199 -12.18 -4.36 -19.46
CA LEU A 199 -12.77 -4.03 -20.74
C LEU A 199 -11.66 -4.00 -21.80
N LEU A 200 -11.97 -4.51 -22.99
CA LEU A 200 -11.05 -4.67 -24.10
C LEU A 200 -11.39 -3.72 -25.23
N LYS A 201 -10.36 -3.13 -25.83
CA LYS A 201 -10.45 -2.37 -27.08
C LYS A 201 -9.23 -2.71 -27.92
N ASN A 202 -9.44 -3.15 -29.17
CA ASN A 202 -8.37 -3.52 -30.09
C ASN A 202 -7.39 -4.56 -29.50
N GLY A 203 -7.92 -5.57 -28.79
CA GLY A 203 -7.13 -6.66 -28.18
C GLY A 203 -6.29 -6.24 -26.96
N LYS A 204 -6.49 -5.03 -26.43
CA LYS A 204 -5.81 -4.51 -25.23
C LYS A 204 -6.82 -4.08 -24.17
N VAL A 205 -6.42 -4.15 -22.91
CA VAL A 205 -7.20 -3.62 -21.78
C VAL A 205 -7.33 -2.11 -21.94
N SER A 206 -8.56 -1.61 -22.02
CA SER A 206 -8.88 -0.19 -22.15
C SER A 206 -9.35 0.42 -20.84
N ARG A 207 -9.94 -0.39 -19.95
CA ARG A 207 -10.47 0.03 -18.66
C ARG A 207 -10.54 -1.16 -17.71
N ILE A 208 -10.34 -0.90 -16.43
CA ILE A 208 -10.44 -1.91 -15.37
C ILE A 208 -11.45 -1.40 -14.35
N ARG A 209 -12.47 -2.21 -14.06
CA ARG A 209 -13.47 -1.91 -13.03
C ARG A 209 -13.42 -2.96 -11.94
N TYR A 210 -13.39 -2.52 -10.71
CA TYR A 210 -13.51 -3.35 -9.53
C TYR A 210 -14.73 -2.88 -8.74
N GLU A 211 -15.56 -3.83 -8.33
CA GLU A 211 -16.69 -3.63 -7.43
C GLU A 211 -16.54 -4.64 -6.29
N GLY A 212 -16.21 -4.12 -5.12
CA GLY A 212 -16.11 -4.85 -3.86
C GLY A 212 -17.41 -4.70 -3.09
N TYR A 213 -17.79 -5.76 -2.36
CA TYR A 213 -18.89 -5.69 -1.41
C TYR A 213 -18.37 -5.18 -0.07
N VAL A 214 -19.05 -4.18 0.49
CA VAL A 214 -18.73 -3.58 1.79
C VAL A 214 -20.03 -3.38 2.55
N ASP A 215 -20.08 -3.89 3.77
CA ASP A 215 -21.24 -3.90 4.68
C ASP A 215 -20.76 -3.78 6.13
#